data_AF-A0A7S3ESP4-F1
#
_entry.id   AF-A0A7S3ESP4-F1
#
_cell.length_a   1.000
_cell.length_b   1.000
_cell.length_c   1.000
_cell.angle_alpha   90.00
_cell.angle_beta   90.00
_cell.angle_gamma   90.00
#
_symmetry.space_group_name_H-M   'P 1'
#
loop_
_entity.id
_entity.type
_entity.pdbx_description
1 polymer ?
#
loop_
_entity_poly.entity_id
_entity_poly.type
_entity_poly.pdbx_seq_one_letter_code
_entity_poly.pdbx_strand_id
1 'polypeptide(L)'
;LTRGSHTPCVTRGLWEAYAGAGAREHQGLGPRGVVRGALEKLLVEQPGCRICITGHSLGGALATLCAHDLLTTSPVMAARGATMISFASPRFFNRAFQQATSALQDQGLLRPLRVLVPGDVLTRL
;
A
#
# COMPACT_ATOMS: atom_id res chain seq x y z
N LEU A 1 4.13 -29.90 0.56
CA LEU A 1 3.86 -28.84 1.54
C LEU A 1 5.09 -27.94 1.66
N THR A 2 5.25 -26.98 0.75
CA THR A 2 6.38 -26.03 0.81
C THR A 2 6.12 -25.05 1.96
N ARG A 3 7.07 -24.94 2.91
CA ARG A 3 7.03 -23.91 3.96
C ARG A 3 7.00 -22.56 3.27
N GLY A 4 5.85 -21.89 3.27
CA GLY A 4 5.72 -20.55 2.73
C GLY A 4 6.63 -19.61 3.53
N SER A 5 7.38 -18.75 2.83
CA SER A 5 8.16 -17.67 3.45
C SER A 5 7.30 -16.93 4.48
N HIS A 6 7.81 -16.80 5.71
CA HIS A 6 7.17 -16.04 6.78
C HIS A 6 7.35 -14.52 6.61
N THR A 7 8.22 -14.10 5.72
CA THR A 7 8.51 -12.68 5.47
C THR A 7 7.48 -12.11 4.48
N PRO A 8 6.80 -11.01 4.82
CA PRO A 8 5.98 -10.26 3.87
C PRO A 8 6.80 -9.86 2.63
N CYS A 9 6.35 -10.25 1.44
CA CYS A 9 7.04 -9.96 0.19
C CYS A 9 6.06 -9.58 -0.92
N VAL A 10 6.58 -8.80 -1.87
CA VAL A 10 5.89 -8.38 -3.10
C VAL A 10 6.73 -8.75 -4.33
N THR A 11 6.12 -8.70 -5.52
CA THR A 11 6.90 -8.84 -6.76
C THR A 11 7.95 -7.73 -6.89
N ARG A 12 9.11 -8.06 -7.48
CA ARG A 12 10.20 -7.09 -7.68
C ARG A 12 9.74 -5.85 -8.47
N GLY A 13 8.99 -6.05 -9.56
CA GLY A 13 8.50 -4.95 -10.38
C GLY A 13 7.56 -3.99 -9.62
N LEU A 14 6.70 -4.52 -8.74
CA LEU A 14 5.86 -3.67 -7.88
C LEU A 14 6.72 -2.88 -6.88
N TRP A 15 7.71 -3.52 -6.27
CA TRP A 15 8.61 -2.84 -5.33
C TRP A 15 9.41 -1.72 -6.01
N GLU A 16 9.99 -1.98 -7.17
CA GLU A 16 10.74 -0.98 -7.94
C GLU A 16 9.86 0.21 -8.37
N ALA A 17 8.60 -0.05 -8.74
CA ALA A 17 7.64 1.00 -9.04
C ALA A 17 7.27 1.85 -7.80
N TYR A 18 7.21 1.23 -6.61
CA TYR A 18 6.85 1.88 -5.36
C TYR A 18 8.02 2.63 -4.70
N ALA A 19 9.10 1.92 -4.42
CA ALA A 19 10.28 2.45 -3.75
C ALA A 19 11.12 3.34 -4.66
N GLY A 20 11.01 3.15 -5.98
CA GLY A 20 11.89 3.74 -6.99
C GLY A 20 13.02 2.78 -7.38
N ALA A 21 13.50 2.92 -8.61
CA ALA A 21 14.68 2.23 -9.10
C ALA A 21 15.58 3.23 -9.83
N GLY A 22 16.83 3.37 -9.38
CA GLY A 22 17.86 4.22 -10.02
C GLY A 22 17.46 5.71 -10.13
N ALA A 23 17.78 6.33 -11.26
CA ALA A 23 17.71 7.77 -11.55
C ALA A 23 16.30 8.43 -11.59
N ARG A 24 15.27 7.77 -11.01
CA ARG A 24 13.88 8.29 -10.94
C ARG A 24 13.60 9.09 -9.67
N GLU A 25 14.65 9.59 -9.02
CA GLU A 25 14.53 10.40 -7.82
C GLU A 25 14.01 11.79 -8.16
N HIS A 26 12.91 12.19 -7.52
CA HIS A 26 12.46 13.58 -7.52
C HIS A 26 12.94 14.21 -6.21
N GLN A 27 13.76 15.27 -6.29
CA GLN A 27 14.41 15.88 -5.12
C GLN A 27 15.26 14.89 -4.29
N GLY A 28 15.88 13.89 -4.93
CA GLY A 28 16.70 12.88 -4.23
C GLY A 28 15.90 11.80 -3.50
N LEU A 29 14.57 11.75 -3.68
CA LEU A 29 13.71 10.74 -3.08
C LEU A 29 12.98 9.94 -4.16
N GLY A 30 12.89 8.62 -3.96
CA GLY A 30 11.99 7.77 -4.73
C GLY A 30 10.52 8.03 -4.40
N PRO A 31 9.56 7.50 -5.19
CA PRO A 31 8.13 7.78 -5.03
C PRO A 31 7.60 7.53 -3.61
N ARG A 32 8.02 6.43 -2.98
CA ARG A 32 7.74 6.12 -1.56
C ARG A 32 8.12 7.28 -0.63
N GLY A 33 9.34 7.81 -0.77
CA GLY A 33 9.87 8.86 0.09
C GLY A 33 9.13 10.18 -0.09
N VAL A 34 8.84 10.56 -1.35
CA VAL A 34 8.08 11.76 -1.70
C VAL A 34 6.68 11.70 -1.08
N VAL A 35 5.95 10.60 -1.27
CA VAL A 35 4.58 10.44 -0.76
C VAL A 35 4.59 10.45 0.77
N ARG A 36 5.50 9.71 1.41
CA ARG A 36 5.60 9.67 2.87
C ARG A 36 5.87 11.05 3.47
N GLY A 37 6.88 11.76 2.98
CA GLY A 37 7.26 13.06 3.51
C GLY A 37 6.15 14.11 3.37
N ALA A 38 5.49 14.15 2.21
CA ALA A 38 4.36 15.04 1.99
C ALA A 38 3.17 14.70 2.91
N LEU A 39 2.87 13.41 3.08
CA LEU A 39 1.77 12.95 3.92
C LEU A 39 2.01 13.26 5.41
N GLU A 40 3.20 12.93 5.93
CA GLU A 40 3.53 13.18 7.33
C GLU A 40 3.47 14.68 7.65
N LYS A 41 3.97 15.54 6.75
CA LYS A 41 3.85 16.99 6.87
C LYS A 41 2.37 17.43 6.90
N LEU A 42 1.56 16.95 5.95
CA LEU A 42 0.14 17.32 5.86
C LEU A 42 -0.65 16.87 7.11
N LEU A 43 -0.34 15.71 7.67
CA LEU A 43 -1.02 15.20 8.88
C LEU A 43 -0.72 16.01 10.14
N VAL A 44 0.45 16.64 10.21
CA VAL A 44 0.80 17.59 11.28
C VAL A 44 0.04 18.90 11.10
N GLU A 45 0.01 19.43 9.87
CA GLU A 45 -0.68 20.69 9.55
C GLU A 45 -2.21 20.58 9.61
N GLN A 46 -2.75 19.39 9.36
CA GLN A 46 -4.19 19.12 9.26
C GLN A 46 -4.60 17.90 10.09
N PRO A 47 -4.63 18.02 11.44
CA PRO A 47 -4.79 16.86 12.33
C PRO A 47 -6.13 16.13 12.20
N GLY A 48 -7.18 16.80 11.70
CA GLY A 48 -8.52 16.26 11.48
C GLY A 48 -8.75 15.60 10.11
N CYS A 49 -7.74 15.60 9.23
CA CYS A 49 -7.87 15.03 7.89
C CYS A 49 -8.00 13.50 7.94
N ARG A 50 -8.82 12.93 7.06
CA ARG A 50 -8.92 11.47 6.87
C ARG A 50 -8.11 11.07 5.64
N ILE A 51 -7.39 9.97 5.75
CA ILE A 51 -6.55 9.48 4.67
C ILE A 51 -7.28 8.43 3.83
N CYS A 52 -7.36 8.70 2.53
CA CYS A 52 -7.85 7.77 1.52
C CYS A 52 -6.74 7.47 0.52
N ILE A 53 -6.35 6.20 0.41
CA ILE A 53 -5.35 5.73 -0.55
C ILE A 53 -6.11 4.97 -1.64
N THR A 54 -5.97 5.41 -2.90
CA THR A 54 -6.72 4.82 -4.02
C THR A 54 -5.83 4.48 -5.20
N GLY A 55 -6.28 3.52 -6.02
CA GLY A 55 -5.60 3.18 -7.26
C GLY A 55 -6.35 2.15 -8.11
N HIS A 56 -6.07 2.18 -9.41
CA HIS A 56 -6.64 1.30 -10.42
C HIS A 56 -5.56 0.44 -11.08
N SER A 57 -5.88 -0.81 -11.44
CA SER A 57 -4.94 -1.74 -12.08
C SER A 57 -3.66 -1.91 -11.25
N LEU A 58 -2.47 -1.73 -11.83
CA LEU A 58 -1.19 -1.68 -11.09
C LEU A 58 -1.23 -0.67 -9.92
N GLY A 59 -1.89 0.46 -10.11
CA GLY A 59 -2.09 1.47 -9.07
C GLY A 59 -2.85 0.95 -7.86
N GLY A 60 -3.76 -0.02 -8.03
CA GLY A 60 -4.46 -0.65 -6.91
C GLY A 60 -3.53 -1.55 -6.08
N ALA A 61 -2.55 -2.20 -6.73
CA ALA A 61 -1.50 -2.93 -6.02
C ALA A 61 -0.56 -1.95 -5.30
N LEU A 62 -0.16 -0.85 -5.96
CA LEU A 62 0.62 0.21 -5.31
C LEU A 62 -0.10 0.82 -4.12
N ALA A 63 -1.42 1.05 -4.20
CA ALA A 63 -2.23 1.53 -3.08
C ALA A 63 -2.18 0.56 -1.89
N THR A 64 -2.24 -0.75 -2.15
CA THR A 64 -2.15 -1.79 -1.10
C THR A 64 -0.77 -1.80 -0.45
N LEU A 65 0.30 -1.75 -1.25
CA LEU A 65 1.66 -1.69 -0.73
C LEU A 65 1.90 -0.41 0.08
N CYS A 66 1.44 0.73 -0.44
CA CYS A 66 1.57 2.03 0.19
C CYS A 66 0.84 2.09 1.55
N ALA A 67 -0.40 1.60 1.60
CA ALA A 67 -1.17 1.55 2.84
C ALA A 67 -0.48 0.71 3.92
N HIS A 68 -0.02 -0.50 3.56
CA HIS A 68 0.71 -1.36 4.48
C HIS A 68 2.02 -0.71 4.95
N ASP A 69 2.84 -0.18 4.03
CA ASP A 69 4.13 0.44 4.37
C ASP A 69 3.96 1.66 5.28
N LEU A 70 3.03 2.57 4.97
CA LEU A 70 2.82 3.76 5.78
C LEU A 70 2.30 3.41 7.18
N LEU A 71 1.35 2.48 7.29
CA LEU A 71 0.80 2.07 8.60
C LEU A 71 1.81 1.31 9.46
N THR A 72 2.81 0.67 8.87
CA THR A 72 3.84 -0.09 9.61
C THR A 72 5.10 0.71 9.90
N THR A 73 5.38 1.77 9.13
CA THR A 73 6.64 2.53 9.24
C THR A 73 6.48 3.99 9.64
N SER A 74 5.26 4.54 9.63
CA SER A 74 4.97 5.91 10.06
C SER A 74 4.04 5.92 11.29
N PRO A 75 4.55 6.27 12.48
CA PRO A 75 3.73 6.34 13.70
C PRO A 75 2.57 7.35 13.59
N VAL A 76 2.81 8.47 12.89
CA VAL A 76 1.78 9.49 12.64
C VAL A 76 0.63 8.90 11.82
N MET A 77 0.97 8.10 10.81
CA MET A 77 -0.04 7.41 10.01
C MET A 77 -0.75 6.30 10.79
N ALA A 78 -0.02 5.49 11.55
CA ALA A 78 -0.58 4.43 12.39
C ALA A 78 -1.60 4.99 13.41
N ALA A 79 -1.33 6.17 13.98
CA ALA A 79 -2.25 6.84 14.90
C ALA A 79 -3.54 7.36 14.22
N ARG A 80 -3.57 7.47 12.89
CA ARG A 80 -4.73 7.97 12.12
C ARG A 80 -5.48 6.87 11.39
N GLY A 81 -4.79 5.81 10.98
CA GLY A 81 -5.34 4.78 10.11
C GLY A 81 -5.60 5.27 8.68
N ALA A 82 -6.03 4.37 7.81
CA ALA A 82 -6.31 4.66 6.40
C ALA A 82 -7.59 3.97 5.92
N THR A 83 -8.28 4.62 4.99
CA THR A 83 -9.19 3.92 4.06
C THR A 83 -8.44 3.65 2.77
N MET A 84 -8.54 2.43 2.25
CA MET A 84 -7.95 2.08 0.96
C MET A 84 -9.03 1.65 -0.01
N ILE A 85 -9.06 2.23 -1.20
CA ILE A 85 -10.01 1.82 -2.25
C ILE A 85 -9.22 1.40 -3.49
N SER A 86 -9.37 0.16 -3.92
CA SER A 86 -8.67 -0.35 -5.12
C SER A 86 -9.64 -0.84 -6.18
N PHE A 87 -9.29 -0.62 -7.44
CA PHE A 87 -10.09 -1.02 -8.61
C PHE A 87 -9.24 -1.92 -9.50
N ALA A 88 -9.80 -3.03 -10.01
CA ALA A 88 -9.11 -3.91 -10.98
C ALA A 88 -7.67 -4.34 -10.55
N SER A 89 -7.42 -4.47 -9.24
CA SER A 89 -6.06 -4.61 -8.69
C SER A 89 -5.54 -6.05 -8.81
N PRO A 90 -4.36 -6.32 -9.37
CA PRO A 90 -3.76 -7.67 -9.38
C PRO A 90 -3.20 -8.10 -8.01
N ARG A 91 -2.94 -9.39 -7.79
CA ARG A 91 -2.43 -9.95 -6.52
C ARG A 91 -0.93 -10.16 -6.55
N PHE A 92 -0.16 -9.08 -6.40
CA PHE A 92 1.31 -9.13 -6.39
C PHE A 92 1.96 -9.40 -5.01
N PHE A 93 1.24 -10.05 -4.11
CA PHE A 93 1.61 -10.19 -2.69
C PHE A 93 1.61 -11.65 -2.24
N ASN A 94 2.62 -12.05 -1.47
CA ASN A 94 2.65 -13.39 -0.88
C ASN A 94 1.67 -13.53 0.31
N ARG A 95 1.49 -14.76 0.79
CA ARG A 95 0.58 -15.06 1.91
C ARG A 95 0.95 -14.32 3.19
N ALA A 96 2.24 -14.20 3.51
CA ALA A 96 2.70 -13.50 4.70
C ALA A 96 2.35 -12.01 4.65
N PHE A 97 2.48 -11.36 3.50
CA PHE A 97 2.06 -9.98 3.30
C PHE A 97 0.54 -9.83 3.46
N GLN A 98 -0.24 -10.75 2.89
CA GLN A 98 -1.69 -10.75 3.05
C GLN A 98 -2.08 -10.87 4.52
N GLN A 99 -1.44 -11.77 5.27
CA GLN A 99 -1.68 -11.93 6.72
C GLN A 99 -1.31 -10.68 7.52
N ALA A 100 -0.14 -10.08 7.25
CA ALA A 100 0.27 -8.82 7.89
C ALA A 100 -0.73 -7.69 7.59
N THR A 101 -1.20 -7.60 6.35
CA THR A 101 -2.21 -6.61 5.94
C THR A 101 -3.57 -6.89 6.57
N SER A 102 -3.97 -8.15 6.73
CA SER A 102 -5.19 -8.53 7.46
C SER A 102 -5.11 -8.13 8.93
N ALA A 103 -3.97 -8.32 9.59
CA ALA A 103 -3.80 -7.91 10.98
C ALA A 103 -4.01 -6.39 11.18
N LEU A 104 -3.59 -5.56 10.21
CA LEU A 104 -3.89 -4.11 10.23
C LEU A 104 -5.39 -3.81 10.10
N GLN A 105 -6.15 -4.65 9.40
CA GLN A 105 -7.60 -4.52 9.29
C GLN A 105 -8.29 -4.93 10.58
N ASP A 106 -7.85 -6.03 11.19
CA ASP A 106 -8.36 -6.52 12.47
C ASP A 106 -8.14 -5.50 13.59
N GLN A 107 -7.04 -4.75 13.54
CA GLN A 107 -6.74 -3.63 14.44
C GLN A 107 -7.52 -2.35 14.12
N GLY A 108 -8.30 -2.32 13.03
CA GLY A 108 -9.04 -1.13 12.59
C GLY A 108 -8.15 -0.02 12.01
N LEU A 109 -6.87 -0.29 11.76
CA LEU A 109 -5.92 0.66 11.19
C LEU A 109 -6.10 0.79 9.67
N LEU A 110 -6.50 -0.29 8.99
CA LEU A 110 -6.76 -0.30 7.56
C LEU A 110 -8.21 -0.68 7.26
N ARG A 111 -8.90 0.13 6.46
CA ARG A 111 -10.26 -0.15 5.97
C ARG A 111 -10.23 -0.31 4.44
N PRO A 112 -10.06 -1.54 3.92
CA PRO A 112 -9.94 -1.75 2.48
C PRO A 112 -11.31 -1.98 1.83
N LEU A 113 -11.50 -1.37 0.66
CA LEU A 113 -12.57 -1.66 -0.27
C LEU A 113 -11.94 -2.03 -1.61
N ARG A 114 -12.26 -3.22 -2.12
CA ARG A 114 -11.77 -3.68 -3.42
C ARG A 114 -12.95 -3.80 -4.38
N VAL A 115 -12.97 -2.92 -5.37
CA VAL A 115 -13.98 -2.87 -6.42
C VAL A 115 -13.54 -3.76 -7.57
N LEU A 116 -14.39 -4.74 -7.87
CA LEU A 116 -14.16 -5.76 -8.89
C LEU A 116 -15.22 -5.61 -9.98
N VAL A 117 -14.81 -5.67 -11.25
CA VAL A 117 -15.72 -5.71 -12.38
C VAL A 117 -15.85 -7.17 -12.84
N PRO A 118 -17.07 -7.73 -12.92
CA PRO A 118 -17.29 -9.07 -13.46
C PRO A 118 -16.67 -9.21 -14.86
N GLY A 119 -15.91 -10.27 -15.08
CA GLY A 119 -15.21 -10.52 -16.35
C GLY A 119 -13.79 -9.94 -16.43
N ASP A 120 -13.38 -9.08 -15.50
CA ASP A 120 -12.01 -8.58 -15.46
C ASP A 120 -11.02 -9.62 -14.92
N VAL A 121 -10.15 -10.11 -15.81
CA VAL A 121 -9.13 -11.12 -15.50
C VAL A 121 -7.97 -10.57 -14.68
N LEU A 122 -7.71 -9.26 -14.68
CA LEU A 122 -6.58 -8.67 -13.95
C LEU A 122 -6.69 -8.91 -12.45
N THR A 123 -7.91 -9.04 -11.95
CA THR A 123 -8.19 -9.29 -10.53
C THR A 123 -7.83 -10.71 -10.05
N ARG A 124 -7.52 -11.62 -10.99
CA ARG A 124 -7.17 -13.03 -10.76
C ARG A 124 -5.68 -13.33 -10.97
N LEU A 125 -4.94 -12.37 -11.53
CA LEU A 125 -3.48 -12.44 -11.68
C LEU A 125 -2.79 -12.26 -10.32
#